data_AF-A0A165BFE4-F1
#
_entry.id   AF-A0A165BFE4-F1
#
_cell.length_a   1.000
_cell.length_b   1.000
_cell.length_c   1.000
_cell.angle_alpha   90.00
_cell.angle_beta   90.00
_cell.angle_gamma   90.00
#
_symmetry.space_group_name_H-M   'P 1'
#
loop_
_entity.id
_entity.type
_entity.pdbx_description
1 polymer ?
#
loop_
_entity_poly.entity_id
_entity_poly.type
_entity_poly.pdbx_seq_one_letter_code
_entity_poly.pdbx_strand_id
1 'polypeptide(L)'
;HGLSYEPSPDTLSLYVAYESHFISSRSVKSYLSGVCSALEPIFPSVRESRASLLVKNTIAGRLKMAQTPVTRKSPLSADDIASMITKYDNGSHDDILFACLLAIGFNGLHRLGELVWPDSKALQTSRKCISFASLTLTPDHVEYDLPGHKGNRFFEGNRVAIYARADGADALPVLHSYLASRASFSTTTLHPQLFVRLDGSVPTRSWFLRYLSANFSRDIAGHSVRSGGATDLALRGIPDHIIQKAGRWT
;
A
#
# COMPACT_ATOMS: atom_id res chain seq x y z
N HIS A 1 -42.47 2.95 4.57
CA HIS A 1 -42.16 1.51 4.49
C HIS A 1 -42.46 0.70 5.77
N GLY A 2 -42.80 1.30 6.92
CA GLY A 2 -43.25 0.53 8.10
C GLY A 2 -42.22 -0.47 8.66
N LEU A 3 -40.93 -0.28 8.35
CA LEU A 3 -39.86 -1.17 8.78
C LEU A 3 -39.48 -0.86 10.23
N SER A 4 -39.11 -1.90 10.97
CA SER A 4 -38.55 -1.75 12.32
C SER A 4 -37.27 -0.91 12.27
N TYR A 5 -37.05 -0.12 13.31
CA TYR A 5 -35.80 0.62 13.52
C TYR A 5 -34.65 -0.31 13.93
N GLU A 6 -34.97 -1.49 14.49
CA GLU A 6 -33.98 -2.49 14.85
C GLU A 6 -33.45 -3.23 13.60
N PRO A 7 -32.12 -3.36 13.43
CA PRO A 7 -31.54 -4.11 12.34
C PRO A 7 -31.93 -5.59 12.37
N SER A 8 -32.71 -6.02 11.37
CA SER A 8 -33.15 -7.40 11.19
C SER A 8 -32.52 -8.02 9.95
N PRO A 9 -32.56 -9.36 9.79
CA PRO A 9 -32.18 -10.02 8.54
C PRO A 9 -32.81 -9.37 7.30
N ASP A 10 -34.09 -8.99 7.38
CA ASP A 10 -34.83 -8.38 6.27
C ASP A 10 -34.33 -6.98 5.95
N THR A 11 -34.18 -6.10 6.96
CA THR A 11 -33.73 -4.72 6.71
C THR A 11 -32.30 -4.67 6.20
N LEU A 12 -31.43 -5.54 6.71
CA LEU A 12 -30.05 -5.68 6.21
C LEU A 12 -30.00 -6.29 4.80
N SER A 13 -30.87 -7.26 4.49
CA SER A 13 -30.98 -7.83 3.13
C SER A 13 -31.47 -6.78 2.13
N LEU A 14 -32.48 -5.99 2.50
CA LEU A 14 -32.98 -4.87 1.69
C LEU A 14 -31.91 -3.82 1.46
N TYR A 15 -31.15 -3.46 2.50
CA TYR A 15 -29.99 -2.57 2.37
C TYR A 15 -29.00 -3.11 1.34
N VAL A 16 -28.65 -4.41 1.41
CA VAL A 16 -27.71 -5.02 0.45
C VAL A 16 -28.25 -4.95 -0.98
N ALA A 17 -29.52 -5.30 -1.17
CA ALA A 17 -30.16 -5.30 -2.48
C ALA A 17 -30.19 -3.89 -3.07
N TYR A 18 -30.65 -2.90 -2.29
CA TYR A 18 -30.77 -1.50 -2.67
C TYR A 18 -29.42 -0.85 -2.98
N GLU A 19 -28.46 -0.90 -2.05
CA GLU A 19 -27.14 -0.28 -2.21
C GLU A 19 -26.35 -0.88 -3.38
N SER A 20 -26.57 -2.16 -3.68
CA SER A 20 -25.93 -2.82 -4.81
C SER A 20 -26.37 -2.28 -6.17
N HIS A 21 -27.39 -1.41 -6.24
CA HIS A 21 -27.74 -0.68 -7.46
C HIS A 21 -26.87 0.57 -7.67
N PHE A 22 -26.29 1.12 -6.60
CA PHE A 22 -25.56 2.38 -6.64
C PHE A 22 -24.04 2.19 -6.53
N ILE A 23 -23.59 1.16 -5.82
CA ILE A 23 -22.18 0.85 -5.62
C ILE A 23 -21.87 -0.63 -5.84
N SER A 24 -20.59 -0.96 -5.97
CA SER A 24 -20.17 -2.35 -6.18
C SER A 24 -20.64 -3.27 -5.04
N SER A 25 -21.15 -4.46 -5.34
CA SER A 25 -21.60 -5.41 -4.32
C SER A 25 -20.49 -5.82 -3.34
N ARG A 26 -19.21 -5.69 -3.74
CA ARG A 26 -18.07 -5.87 -2.83
C ARG A 26 -17.95 -4.72 -1.82
N SER A 27 -18.18 -3.48 -2.26
CA SER A 27 -18.27 -2.31 -1.38
C SER A 27 -19.45 -2.44 -0.42
N VAL A 28 -20.64 -2.83 -0.90
CA VAL A 28 -21.82 -3.07 -0.06
C VAL A 28 -21.53 -4.06 1.06
N LYS A 29 -20.90 -5.20 0.74
CA LYS A 29 -20.48 -6.19 1.76
C LYS A 29 -19.56 -5.55 2.81
N SER A 30 -18.61 -4.71 2.39
CA SER A 30 -17.71 -4.00 3.30
C SER A 30 -18.46 -2.98 4.16
N TYR A 31 -19.33 -2.17 3.56
CA TYR A 31 -20.11 -1.14 4.25
C TYR A 31 -21.08 -1.74 5.25
N LEU A 32 -21.80 -2.80 4.88
CA LEU A 32 -22.62 -3.56 5.81
C LEU A 32 -21.81 -4.03 7.03
N SER A 33 -20.53 -4.37 6.84
CA SER A 33 -19.65 -4.77 7.97
C SER A 33 -19.36 -3.60 8.90
N GLY A 34 -19.10 -2.42 8.33
CA GLY A 34 -18.92 -1.17 9.07
C GLY A 34 -20.20 -0.74 9.79
N VAL A 35 -21.35 -0.76 9.11
CA VAL A 35 -22.66 -0.45 9.67
C VAL A 35 -22.96 -1.36 10.86
N CYS A 36 -22.85 -2.69 10.71
CA CYS A 36 -23.06 -3.60 11.83
C CYS A 36 -22.09 -3.34 12.99
N SER A 37 -20.82 -3.00 12.70
CA SER A 37 -19.85 -2.67 13.74
C SER A 37 -20.17 -1.38 14.49
N ALA A 38 -20.74 -0.38 13.83
CA ALA A 38 -21.14 0.88 14.44
C ALA A 38 -22.45 0.74 15.23
N LEU A 39 -23.33 -0.15 14.79
CA LEU A 39 -24.64 -0.40 15.42
C LEU A 39 -24.58 -1.39 16.60
N GLU A 40 -23.56 -2.25 16.66
CA GLU A 40 -23.40 -3.29 17.68
C GLU A 40 -23.53 -2.80 19.14
N PRO A 41 -23.01 -1.62 19.53
CA PRO A 41 -23.21 -1.09 20.88
C PRO A 41 -24.67 -0.74 21.23
N ILE A 42 -25.50 -0.48 20.22
CA ILE A 42 -26.92 -0.06 20.36
C ILE A 42 -27.86 -1.25 20.12
N PHE A 43 -27.48 -2.13 19.19
CA PHE A 43 -28.23 -3.31 18.76
C PHE A 43 -27.32 -4.54 18.83
N PRO A 44 -27.20 -5.19 20.00
CA PRO A 44 -26.28 -6.32 20.19
C PRO A 44 -26.53 -7.49 19.22
N SER A 45 -27.79 -7.70 18.80
CA SER A 45 -28.23 -8.73 17.86
C SER A 45 -27.81 -8.47 16.41
N VAL A 46 -27.31 -7.28 16.06
CA VAL A 46 -27.04 -6.88 14.65
C VAL A 46 -26.05 -7.82 13.95
N ARG A 47 -25.09 -8.39 14.70
CA ARG A 47 -24.13 -9.36 14.18
C ARG A 47 -24.79 -10.68 13.81
N GLU A 48 -25.73 -11.13 14.62
CA GLU A 48 -26.53 -12.33 14.37
C GLU A 48 -27.45 -12.10 13.17
N SER A 49 -28.16 -10.97 13.13
CA SER A 49 -28.99 -10.54 12.00
C SER A 49 -28.19 -10.52 10.69
N ARG A 50 -26.98 -9.96 10.71
CA ARG A 50 -26.04 -9.96 9.57
C ARG A 50 -25.59 -11.37 9.19
N ALA A 51 -25.37 -12.25 10.17
CA ALA A 51 -24.91 -13.62 9.96
C ALA A 51 -26.04 -14.56 9.48
N SER A 52 -27.28 -14.10 9.46
CA SER A 52 -28.44 -14.85 8.97
C SER A 52 -28.24 -15.36 7.53
N LEU A 53 -28.92 -16.47 7.24
CA LEU A 53 -28.86 -17.08 5.92
C LEU A 53 -29.41 -16.16 4.83
N LEU A 54 -30.46 -15.38 5.15
CA LEU A 54 -31.05 -14.40 4.23
C LEU A 54 -30.01 -13.38 3.77
N VAL A 55 -29.34 -12.71 4.70
CA VAL A 55 -28.33 -11.69 4.37
C VAL A 55 -27.15 -12.30 3.61
N LYS A 56 -26.66 -13.47 4.05
CA LYS A 56 -25.58 -14.20 3.36
C LYS A 56 -25.95 -14.53 1.90
N ASN A 57 -27.16 -15.06 1.68
CA ASN A 57 -27.64 -15.43 0.36
C ASN A 57 -27.88 -14.21 -0.53
N THR A 58 -28.40 -13.10 0.01
CA THR A 58 -28.57 -11.86 -0.74
C THR A 58 -27.23 -11.29 -1.19
N ILE A 59 -26.22 -11.26 -0.30
CA ILE A 59 -24.85 -10.85 -0.66
C ILE A 59 -24.29 -11.77 -1.74
N ALA A 60 -24.42 -13.09 -1.57
CA ALA A 60 -23.91 -14.07 -2.53
C ALA A 60 -24.59 -13.94 -3.90
N GLY A 61 -25.91 -13.76 -3.92
CA GLY A 61 -26.70 -13.54 -5.14
C GLY A 61 -26.25 -12.28 -5.87
N ARG A 62 -26.15 -11.15 -5.17
CA ARG A 62 -25.67 -9.89 -5.77
C ARG A 62 -24.24 -10.00 -6.28
N LEU A 63 -23.34 -10.64 -5.54
CA LEU A 63 -21.96 -10.87 -5.99
C LEU A 63 -21.87 -11.74 -7.25
N LYS A 64 -22.74 -12.75 -7.38
CA LYS A 64 -22.82 -13.59 -8.59
C LYS A 64 -23.35 -12.81 -9.79
N MET A 65 -24.41 -12.02 -9.59
CA MET A 65 -25.00 -11.18 -10.65
C MET A 65 -24.06 -10.07 -11.11
N ALA A 66 -23.21 -9.56 -10.21
CA ALA A 66 -22.26 -8.48 -10.47
C ALA A 66 -20.85 -8.96 -10.82
N GLN A 67 -20.68 -10.21 -11.29
CA GLN A 67 -19.38 -10.71 -11.73
C GLN A 67 -18.89 -9.93 -12.96
N THR A 68 -18.03 -8.94 -12.70
CA THR A 68 -17.23 -8.28 -13.74
C THR A 68 -15.81 -8.85 -13.71
N PRO A 69 -15.15 -8.96 -14.88
CA PRO A 69 -13.73 -9.30 -14.92
C PRO A 69 -12.94 -8.35 -14.03
N VAL A 70 -12.08 -8.89 -13.17
CA VAL A 70 -11.23 -8.05 -12.32
C VAL A 70 -10.22 -7.33 -13.20
N THR A 71 -10.40 -6.03 -13.41
CA THR A 71 -9.40 -5.20 -14.07
C THR A 71 -8.20 -5.03 -13.13
N ARG A 72 -7.11 -5.71 -13.43
CA ARG A 72 -5.85 -5.57 -12.68
C ARG A 72 -5.00 -4.50 -13.34
N LYS A 73 -4.40 -3.65 -12.51
CA LYS A 73 -3.36 -2.71 -12.96
C LYS A 73 -2.14 -3.51 -13.43
N SER A 74 -1.52 -3.07 -14.52
CA SER A 74 -0.30 -3.69 -15.02
C SER A 74 0.83 -3.61 -13.97
N PRO A 75 1.63 -4.67 -13.79
CA PRO A 75 2.82 -4.62 -12.96
C PRO A 75 3.89 -3.73 -13.58
N LEU A 76 4.70 -3.06 -12.75
CA LEU A 76 5.94 -2.45 -13.23
C LEU A 76 6.98 -3.54 -13.54
N SER A 77 7.79 -3.33 -14.56
CA SER A 77 8.94 -4.18 -14.88
C SER A 77 10.24 -3.64 -14.25
N ALA A 78 11.30 -4.45 -14.23
CA ALA A 78 12.63 -3.98 -13.83
C ALA A 78 13.14 -2.86 -14.76
N ASP A 79 12.84 -2.93 -16.06
CA ASP A 79 13.23 -1.92 -17.04
C ASP A 79 12.54 -0.57 -16.77
N ASP A 80 11.28 -0.58 -16.32
CA ASP A 80 10.58 0.65 -15.90
C ASP A 80 11.29 1.30 -14.71
N ILE A 81 11.76 0.50 -13.74
CA ILE A 81 12.50 1.01 -12.58
C ILE A 81 13.84 1.59 -13.02
N ALA A 82 14.58 0.86 -13.85
CA ALA A 82 15.86 1.30 -14.40
C ALA A 82 15.72 2.64 -15.15
N SER A 83 14.70 2.75 -16.01
CA SER A 83 14.40 3.97 -16.76
C SER A 83 14.14 5.15 -15.82
N MET A 84 13.39 4.95 -14.74
CA MET A 84 13.09 6.02 -13.77
C MET A 84 14.32 6.42 -12.94
N ILE A 85 15.16 5.46 -12.55
CA ILE A 85 16.43 5.76 -11.86
C ILE A 85 17.30 6.62 -12.77
N THR A 86 17.52 6.21 -14.02
CA THR A 86 18.32 6.99 -14.98
C THR A 86 17.71 8.37 -15.26
N LYS A 87 16.38 8.46 -15.39
CA LYS A 87 15.69 9.73 -15.66
C LYS A 87 15.92 10.78 -14.55
N TYR A 88 16.01 10.34 -13.30
CA TYR A 88 16.03 11.22 -12.13
C TYR A 88 17.37 11.26 -11.39
N ASP A 89 18.40 10.58 -11.87
CA ASP A 89 19.73 10.47 -11.24
C ASP A 89 20.36 11.83 -10.87
N ASN A 90 20.13 12.85 -11.70
CA ASN A 90 20.62 14.23 -11.51
C ASN A 90 19.48 15.24 -11.28
N GLY A 91 18.32 14.77 -10.82
CA GLY A 91 17.17 15.60 -10.55
C GLY A 91 17.29 16.43 -9.27
N SER A 92 16.21 17.12 -8.90
CA SER A 92 16.10 17.74 -7.59
C SER A 92 16.07 16.69 -6.47
N HIS A 93 16.21 17.13 -5.21
CA HIS A 93 16.07 16.23 -4.05
C HIS A 93 14.75 15.43 -4.08
N ASP A 94 13.64 16.09 -4.41
CA ASP A 94 12.31 15.47 -4.49
C ASP A 94 12.22 14.47 -5.67
N ASP A 95 12.95 14.71 -6.77
CA ASP A 95 13.02 13.79 -7.91
C ASP A 95 13.82 12.51 -7.57
N ILE A 96 14.99 12.68 -6.95
CA ILE A 96 15.82 11.57 -6.48
C ILE A 96 15.06 10.77 -5.42
N LEU A 97 14.36 11.45 -4.50
CA LEU A 97 13.48 10.81 -3.53
C LEU A 97 12.39 9.98 -4.20
N PHE A 98 11.75 10.48 -5.25
CA PHE A 98 10.73 9.72 -5.98
C PHE A 98 11.32 8.43 -6.58
N ALA A 99 12.45 8.54 -7.30
CA ALA A 99 13.12 7.38 -7.89
C ALA A 99 13.57 6.38 -6.83
N CYS A 100 14.13 6.87 -5.71
CA CYS A 100 14.50 6.04 -4.57
C CYS A 100 13.29 5.30 -3.99
N LEU A 101 12.17 5.98 -3.75
CA LEU A 101 10.95 5.35 -3.23
C LEU A 101 10.37 4.31 -4.19
N LEU A 102 10.44 4.58 -5.50
CA LEU A 102 9.98 3.64 -6.52
C LEU A 102 10.84 2.37 -6.53
N ALA A 103 12.17 2.52 -6.54
CA ALA A 103 13.12 1.41 -6.53
C ALA A 103 13.07 0.61 -5.22
N ILE A 104 13.03 1.28 -4.07
CA ILE A 104 12.86 0.65 -2.76
C ILE A 104 11.52 -0.08 -2.68
N GLY A 105 10.44 0.54 -3.16
CA GLY A 105 9.13 -0.07 -3.14
C GLY A 105 9.03 -1.33 -3.98
N PHE A 106 9.69 -1.33 -5.14
CA PHE A 106 9.77 -2.46 -6.06
C PHE A 106 10.60 -3.60 -5.45
N ASN A 107 11.84 -3.31 -5.05
CA ASN A 107 12.77 -4.32 -4.55
C ASN A 107 12.39 -4.87 -3.16
N GLY A 108 11.83 -4.03 -2.29
CA GLY A 108 11.37 -4.41 -0.95
C GLY A 108 9.93 -4.94 -0.87
N LEU A 109 9.21 -5.03 -2.00
CA LEU A 109 7.80 -5.41 -2.09
C LEU A 109 6.86 -4.58 -1.18
N HIS A 110 7.16 -3.29 -1.05
CA HIS A 110 6.40 -2.42 -0.15
C HIS A 110 5.01 -2.11 -0.68
N ARG A 111 4.04 -2.04 0.22
CA ARG A 111 2.81 -1.30 -0.08
C ARG A 111 3.15 0.19 -0.10
N LEU A 112 2.55 0.95 -0.99
CA LEU A 112 2.78 2.41 -1.03
C LEU A 112 2.59 3.08 0.34
N GLY A 113 1.54 2.70 1.07
CA GLY A 113 1.27 3.25 2.42
C GLY A 113 2.26 2.86 3.52
N GLU A 114 3.26 2.02 3.23
CA GLU A 114 4.40 1.73 4.12
C GLU A 114 5.54 2.74 3.91
N LEU A 115 5.58 3.43 2.77
CA LEU A 115 6.66 4.34 2.37
C LEU A 115 6.28 5.82 2.46
N VAL A 116 4.99 6.15 2.33
CA VAL A 116 4.50 7.53 2.23
C VAL A 116 3.36 7.79 3.20
N TRP A 117 3.13 9.06 3.53
CA TRP A 117 1.99 9.49 4.34
C TRP A 117 0.65 9.27 3.63
N PRO A 118 -0.41 8.88 4.36
CA PRO A 118 -1.77 9.03 3.86
C PRO A 118 -2.07 10.51 3.63
N ASP A 119 -2.92 10.80 2.64
CA ASP A 119 -3.30 12.19 2.33
C ASP A 119 -4.10 12.85 3.47
N SER A 120 -4.85 12.05 4.23
CA SER A 120 -5.58 12.53 5.40
C SER A 120 -4.64 12.75 6.59
N LYS A 121 -4.48 14.02 6.99
CA LYS A 121 -3.65 14.44 8.14
C LYS A 121 -4.04 13.73 9.44
N ALA A 122 -5.33 13.46 9.66
CA ALA A 122 -5.82 12.78 10.85
C ALA A 122 -5.29 11.33 11.00
N LEU A 123 -4.83 10.73 9.89
CA LEU A 123 -4.27 9.36 9.87
C LEU A 123 -2.74 9.33 9.92
N GLN A 124 -2.08 10.49 9.84
CA GLN A 124 -0.63 10.61 9.83
C GLN A 124 -0.07 10.46 11.25
N THR A 125 0.95 9.62 11.39
CA THR A 125 1.69 9.47 12.64
C THR A 125 3.12 9.09 12.33
N SER A 126 4.08 9.75 12.96
CA SER A 126 5.52 9.48 12.80
C SER A 126 5.88 8.03 13.15
N ARG A 127 5.13 7.40 14.06
CA ARG A 127 5.26 5.98 14.43
C ARG A 127 4.99 4.99 13.28
N LYS A 128 4.41 5.45 12.17
CA LYS A 128 4.17 4.65 10.96
C LYS A 128 5.17 4.93 9.85
N CYS A 129 6.17 5.77 10.09
CA CYS A 129 7.21 6.12 9.12
C CYS A 129 8.49 5.36 9.44
N ILE A 130 9.21 4.91 8.41
CA ILE A 130 10.51 4.24 8.57
C ILE A 130 11.48 5.22 9.24
N SER A 131 12.11 4.76 10.32
CA SER A 131 13.07 5.54 11.09
C SER A 131 14.42 5.56 10.38
N PHE A 132 15.01 6.76 10.24
CA PHE A 132 16.38 6.89 9.73
C PHE A 132 17.38 6.13 10.62
N ALA A 133 17.15 6.11 11.93
CA ALA A 133 18.02 5.42 12.89
C ALA A 133 18.00 3.89 12.77
N SER A 134 17.01 3.31 12.06
CA SER A 134 16.97 1.86 11.79
C SER A 134 17.74 1.46 10.54
N LEU A 135 18.19 2.44 9.74
CA LEU A 135 18.89 2.19 8.48
C LEU A 135 20.27 1.59 8.75
N THR A 136 20.53 0.41 8.19
CA THR A 136 21.85 -0.21 8.11
C THR A 136 22.27 -0.28 6.65
N LEU A 137 23.45 0.26 6.34
CA LEU A 137 24.04 0.21 5.01
C LEU A 137 25.22 -0.74 5.02
N THR A 138 25.26 -1.63 4.05
CA THR A 138 26.40 -2.51 3.78
C THR A 138 26.72 -2.44 2.28
N PRO A 139 27.88 -2.96 1.84
CA PRO A 139 28.26 -2.92 0.42
C PRO A 139 27.30 -3.67 -0.50
N ASP A 140 26.65 -4.73 -0.01
CA ASP A 140 25.83 -5.66 -0.81
C ASP A 140 24.34 -5.55 -0.51
N HIS A 141 23.93 -4.86 0.55
CA HIS A 141 22.52 -4.67 0.88
C HIS A 141 22.25 -3.48 1.82
N VAL A 142 20.97 -3.08 1.86
CA VAL A 142 20.44 -2.14 2.84
C VAL A 142 19.37 -2.81 3.69
N GLU A 143 19.34 -2.48 4.98
CA GLU A 143 18.31 -2.94 5.91
C GLU A 143 17.66 -1.79 6.67
N TYR A 144 16.38 -1.91 7.00
CA TYR A 144 15.67 -1.01 7.92
C TYR A 144 14.45 -1.69 8.52
N ASP A 145 13.93 -1.11 9.61
CA ASP A 145 12.75 -1.62 10.27
C ASP A 145 11.48 -1.00 9.70
N LEU A 146 10.55 -1.84 9.23
CA LEU A 146 9.21 -1.39 8.90
C LEU A 146 8.38 -1.17 10.18
N PRO A 147 7.83 0.04 10.38
CA PRO A 147 6.86 0.26 11.44
C PRO A 147 5.58 -0.53 11.16
N GLY A 148 4.95 -1.07 12.21
CA GLY A 148 3.89 -2.09 12.13
C GLY A 148 2.91 -1.96 10.96
N HIS A 149 2.72 -3.06 10.23
CA HIS A 149 1.78 -3.17 9.11
C HIS A 149 0.41 -3.70 9.58
N LYS A 150 -0.65 -3.58 8.74
CA LYS A 150 -2.04 -3.98 9.06
C LYS A 150 -2.24 -5.43 9.56
N GLY A 151 -1.24 -6.31 9.39
CA GLY A 151 -1.25 -7.72 9.83
C GLY A 151 -0.45 -7.98 11.10
N ASN A 152 0.29 -6.99 11.63
CA ASN A 152 1.13 -7.17 12.80
C ASN A 152 0.47 -6.55 14.04
N ARG A 153 -0.30 -7.36 14.77
CA ARG A 153 -0.95 -6.98 16.03
C ARG A 153 0.06 -6.75 17.17
N PHE A 154 1.29 -7.26 17.04
CA PHE A 154 2.30 -7.29 18.10
C PHE A 154 3.53 -6.41 17.85
N PHE A 155 3.56 -5.65 16.75
CA PHE A 155 4.66 -4.75 16.41
C PHE A 155 6.06 -5.37 16.34
N GLU A 156 6.18 -6.70 16.21
CA GLU A 156 7.49 -7.34 15.95
C GLU A 156 8.07 -6.82 14.62
N GLY A 157 9.25 -6.19 14.70
CA GLY A 157 9.87 -5.48 13.59
C GLY A 157 9.99 -6.36 12.36
N ASN A 158 9.35 -5.94 11.26
CA ASN A 158 9.56 -6.58 9.97
C ASN A 158 10.79 -5.92 9.37
N ARG A 159 11.98 -6.42 9.73
CA ARG A 159 13.22 -5.97 9.11
C ARG A 159 13.15 -6.26 7.62
N VAL A 160 13.33 -5.23 6.80
CA VAL A 160 13.38 -5.36 5.35
C VAL A 160 14.84 -5.28 4.94
N ALA A 161 15.30 -6.27 4.19
CA ALA A 161 16.61 -6.28 3.56
C ALA A 161 16.42 -6.21 2.04
N ILE A 162 17.12 -5.28 1.39
CA ILE A 162 17.15 -5.12 -0.06
C ILE A 162 18.60 -5.30 -0.50
N TYR A 163 18.84 -6.34 -1.31
CA TYR A 163 20.16 -6.70 -1.80
C TYR A 163 20.46 -6.03 -3.14
N ALA A 164 21.74 -5.77 -3.37
CA ALA A 164 22.29 -5.27 -4.63
C ALA A 164 21.88 -6.16 -5.80
N ARG A 165 21.75 -5.55 -6.97
CA ARG A 165 21.38 -6.24 -8.21
C ARG A 165 22.37 -5.91 -9.31
N ALA A 166 22.54 -6.84 -10.23
CA ALA A 166 23.41 -6.64 -11.38
C ALA A 166 22.74 -5.83 -12.52
N ASP A 167 21.44 -5.56 -12.42
CA ASP A 167 20.68 -4.84 -13.44
C ASP A 167 20.40 -3.38 -13.05
N GLY A 168 19.85 -2.61 -14.00
CA GLY A 168 19.54 -1.20 -13.77
C GLY A 168 18.43 -0.94 -12.75
N ALA A 169 17.73 -1.97 -12.26
CA ALA A 169 16.70 -1.85 -11.24
C ALA A 169 17.24 -1.89 -9.80
N ASP A 170 18.58 -1.91 -9.63
CA ASP A 170 19.22 -1.85 -8.33
C ASP A 170 18.83 -0.57 -7.57
N ALA A 171 18.28 -0.73 -6.36
CA ALA A 171 17.86 0.38 -5.52
C ALA A 171 19.02 1.03 -4.76
N LEU A 172 20.15 0.33 -4.60
CA LEU A 172 21.25 0.81 -3.77
C LEU A 172 21.87 2.10 -4.30
N PRO A 173 22.22 2.24 -5.60
CA PRO A 173 22.81 3.47 -6.12
C PRO A 173 21.91 4.69 -5.92
N VAL A 174 20.62 4.59 -6.26
CA VAL A 174 19.68 5.71 -6.09
C VAL A 174 19.40 6.03 -4.62
N LEU A 175 19.43 5.02 -3.73
CA LEU A 175 19.36 5.26 -2.29
C LEU A 175 20.59 6.03 -1.80
N HIS A 176 21.80 5.68 -2.25
CA HIS A 176 23.00 6.43 -1.90
C HIS A 176 22.95 7.88 -2.40
N SER A 177 22.51 8.10 -3.64
CA SER A 177 22.28 9.46 -4.18
C SER A 177 21.26 10.23 -3.36
N TYR A 178 20.16 9.58 -2.95
CA TYR A 178 19.16 10.19 -2.06
C TYR A 178 19.75 10.58 -0.71
N LEU A 179 20.52 9.69 -0.07
CA LEU A 179 21.13 9.95 1.23
C LEU A 179 22.18 11.06 1.18
N ALA A 180 22.97 11.12 0.11
CA ALA A 180 23.92 12.21 -0.13
C ALA A 180 23.19 13.56 -0.32
N SER A 181 22.12 13.57 -1.11
CA SER A 181 21.26 14.75 -1.27
C SER A 181 20.66 15.17 0.08
N ARG A 182 20.10 14.23 0.84
CA ARG A 182 19.51 14.45 2.17
C ARG A 182 20.50 15.03 3.17
N ALA A 183 21.76 14.61 3.15
CA ALA A 183 22.82 15.12 4.02
C ALA A 183 23.25 16.56 3.68
N SER A 184 22.93 17.04 2.47
CA SER A 184 23.33 18.34 1.95
C SER A 184 22.41 19.49 2.38
N PHE A 185 21.22 19.20 2.95
CA PHE A 185 20.24 20.21 3.33
C PHE A 185 19.90 20.17 4.82
N SER A 186 19.95 21.33 5.48
CA SER A 186 19.63 21.45 6.91
C SER A 186 18.20 21.04 7.25
N THR A 187 17.25 21.19 6.31
CA THR A 187 15.85 20.77 6.46
C THR A 187 15.66 19.26 6.53
N THR A 188 16.61 18.48 5.98
CA THR A 188 16.49 17.02 5.85
C THR A 188 17.52 16.24 6.64
N THR A 189 18.72 16.80 6.86
CA THR A 189 19.85 16.10 7.51
C THR A 189 19.48 15.53 8.88
N LEU A 190 18.85 16.34 9.73
CA LEU A 190 18.52 15.96 11.11
C LEU A 190 17.13 15.34 11.27
N HIS A 191 16.44 15.07 10.15
CA HIS A 191 15.08 14.57 10.23
C HIS A 191 15.05 13.13 10.76
N PRO A 192 14.12 12.75 11.65
CA PRO A 192 14.09 11.39 12.20
C PRO A 192 13.54 10.34 11.22
N GLN A 193 12.72 10.76 10.24
CA GLN A 193 12.22 9.86 9.20
C GLN A 193 13.25 9.66 8.08
N LEU A 194 13.30 8.43 7.55
CA LEU A 194 14.21 8.05 6.49
C LEU A 194 13.91 8.80 5.18
N PHE A 195 12.65 8.72 4.73
CA PHE A 195 12.20 9.34 3.48
C PHE A 195 11.48 10.66 3.75
N VAL A 196 12.13 11.74 3.36
CA VAL A 196 11.71 13.13 3.55
C VAL A 196 11.96 13.92 2.28
N ARG A 197 11.07 14.88 2.01
CA ARG A 197 11.18 15.87 0.93
C ARG A 197 12.08 17.01 1.36
N LEU A 198 12.48 17.84 0.39
CA LEU A 198 13.38 18.98 0.62
C LEU A 198 12.82 19.98 1.65
N ASP A 199 11.50 20.13 1.70
CA ASP A 199 10.80 20.99 2.67
C ASP A 199 10.72 20.39 4.09
N GLY A 200 11.30 19.21 4.32
CA GLY A 200 11.26 18.48 5.59
C GLY A 200 10.00 17.65 5.78
N SER A 201 9.01 17.69 4.87
CA SER A 201 7.80 16.87 5.00
C SER A 201 8.05 15.43 4.55
N VAL A 202 7.31 14.48 5.13
CA VAL A 202 7.24 13.12 4.57
C VAL A 202 6.37 13.15 3.30
N PRO A 203 6.80 12.54 2.18
CA PRO A 203 6.00 12.52 0.96
C PRO A 203 4.62 11.90 1.21
N THR A 204 3.60 12.46 0.57
CA THR A 204 2.23 11.92 0.65
C THR A 204 1.93 10.95 -0.49
N ARG A 205 0.89 10.15 -0.33
CA ARG A 205 0.37 9.29 -1.39
C ARG A 205 0.05 10.08 -2.66
N SER A 206 -0.60 11.23 -2.55
CA SER A 206 -0.90 12.09 -3.71
C SER A 206 0.37 12.61 -4.37
N TRP A 207 1.39 12.98 -3.59
CA TRP A 207 2.67 13.42 -4.12
C TRP A 207 3.32 12.31 -4.96
N PHE A 208 3.41 11.10 -4.44
CA PHE A 208 3.99 9.97 -5.15
C PHE A 208 3.21 9.61 -6.42
N LEU A 209 1.88 9.60 -6.33
CA LEU A 209 1.03 9.27 -7.48
C LEU A 209 1.07 10.32 -8.58
N ARG A 210 1.32 11.60 -8.28
CA ARG A 210 1.52 12.62 -9.31
C ARG A 210 2.75 12.29 -10.16
N TYR A 211 3.89 11.99 -9.52
CA TYR A 211 5.09 11.54 -10.22
C TYR A 211 4.81 10.28 -11.04
N LEU A 212 4.15 9.28 -10.46
CA LEU A 212 3.83 8.04 -11.17
C LEU A 212 2.96 8.30 -12.40
N SER A 213 1.91 9.12 -12.28
CA SER A 213 1.00 9.47 -13.38
C SER A 213 1.64 10.32 -14.48
N ALA A 214 2.69 11.07 -14.15
CA ALA A 214 3.44 11.86 -15.12
C ALA A 214 4.40 11.01 -15.96
N ASN A 215 4.75 9.81 -15.48
CA ASN A 215 5.73 8.94 -16.11
C ASN A 215 5.11 7.70 -16.76
N PHE A 216 3.95 7.25 -16.28
CA PHE A 216 3.34 6.01 -16.71
C PHE A 216 1.90 6.20 -17.19
N SER A 217 1.43 5.24 -17.99
CA SER A 217 0.03 5.19 -18.42
C SER A 217 -0.91 5.02 -17.21
N ARG A 218 -2.20 5.30 -17.42
CA ARG A 218 -3.24 5.16 -16.37
C ARG A 218 -3.38 3.72 -15.85
N ASP A 219 -2.76 2.74 -16.48
CA ASP A 219 -2.78 1.34 -16.04
C ASP A 219 -1.73 1.02 -14.96
N ILE A 220 -0.84 1.96 -14.64
CA ILE A 220 0.08 1.87 -13.50
C ILE A 220 -0.46 2.66 -12.31
N ALA A 221 -0.41 2.06 -11.13
CA ALA A 221 -0.81 2.70 -9.87
C ALA A 221 0.13 2.29 -8.72
N GLY A 222 -0.08 2.84 -7.53
CA GLY A 222 0.76 2.51 -6.36
C GLY A 222 0.83 1.01 -6.00
N HIS A 223 -0.16 0.21 -6.41
CA HIS A 223 -0.11 -1.26 -6.26
C HIS A 223 0.77 -1.96 -7.30
N SER A 224 0.96 -1.36 -8.48
CA SER A 224 1.78 -1.88 -9.58
C SER A 224 3.25 -2.05 -9.18
N VAL A 225 3.74 -1.22 -8.25
CA VAL A 225 5.09 -1.30 -7.70
C VAL A 225 5.33 -2.64 -7.01
N ARG A 226 4.47 -2.98 -6.05
CA ARG A 226 4.56 -4.23 -5.28
C ARG A 226 4.30 -5.47 -6.13
N SER A 227 3.28 -5.43 -6.98
CA SER A 227 3.00 -6.56 -7.88
C SER A 227 4.08 -6.73 -8.93
N GLY A 228 4.69 -5.63 -9.38
CA GLY A 228 5.84 -5.62 -10.27
C GLY A 228 7.05 -6.33 -9.68
N GLY A 229 7.49 -5.90 -8.50
CA GLY A 229 8.62 -6.55 -7.82
C GLY A 229 8.38 -8.04 -7.56
N ALA A 230 7.16 -8.43 -7.18
CA ALA A 230 6.84 -9.83 -6.98
C ALA A 230 6.86 -10.65 -8.28
N THR A 231 6.42 -10.04 -9.39
CA THR A 231 6.47 -10.67 -10.72
C THR A 231 7.91 -10.80 -11.20
N ASP A 232 8.75 -9.78 -10.99
CA ASP A 232 10.19 -9.83 -11.31
C ASP A 232 10.91 -10.94 -10.54
N LEU A 233 10.65 -11.09 -9.23
CA LEU A 233 11.21 -12.18 -8.44
C LEU A 233 10.76 -13.55 -8.96
N ALA A 234 9.49 -13.71 -9.33
CA ALA A 234 8.98 -14.94 -9.91
C ALA A 234 9.63 -15.26 -11.27
N LEU A 235 9.81 -14.25 -12.12
CA LEU A 235 10.50 -14.38 -13.42
C LEU A 235 11.98 -14.77 -13.26
N ARG A 236 12.60 -14.39 -12.13
CA ARG A 236 13.97 -14.80 -11.75
C ARG A 236 14.05 -16.19 -11.12
N GLY A 237 12.93 -16.90 -11.00
CA GLY A 237 12.88 -18.23 -10.41
C GLY A 237 13.00 -18.25 -8.88
N ILE A 238 12.75 -17.12 -8.21
CA ILE A 238 12.72 -17.09 -6.74
C ILE A 238 11.51 -17.90 -6.25
N PRO A 239 11.68 -18.83 -5.30
CA PRO A 239 10.57 -19.66 -4.83
C PRO A 239 9.43 -18.83 -4.18
N ASP A 240 8.18 -19.23 -4.44
CA ASP A 240 6.98 -18.54 -3.94
C ASP A 240 7.00 -18.29 -2.43
N HIS A 241 7.49 -19.23 -1.62
CA HIS A 241 7.55 -19.07 -0.16
C HIS A 241 8.50 -17.94 0.27
N ILE A 242 9.58 -17.70 -0.49
CA ILE A 242 10.49 -16.57 -0.27
C ILE A 242 9.81 -15.27 -0.69
N ILE A 243 9.14 -15.25 -1.83
CA ILE A 243 8.39 -14.07 -2.29
C ILE A 243 7.25 -13.73 -1.30
N GLN A 244 6.57 -14.74 -0.75
CA GLN A 244 5.54 -14.57 0.28
C GLN A 244 6.10 -13.95 1.56
N LYS A 245 7.24 -14.47 2.04
CA LYS A 245 7.94 -13.90 3.20
C LYS A 245 8.38 -12.46 2.94
N ALA A 246 9.04 -12.20 1.81
CA ALA A 246 9.48 -10.85 1.41
C ALA A 246 8.31 -9.89 1.23
N GLY A 247 7.19 -10.37 0.68
CA GLY A 247 5.97 -9.60 0.50
C GLY A 247 5.24 -9.37 1.82
N ARG A 248 5.49 -10.15 2.87
CA ARG A 248 4.67 -10.16 4.09
C ARG A 248 3.22 -10.51 3.72
N TRP A 249 3.06 -11.59 2.95
CA TRP A 249 1.77 -12.23 2.72
C TRP A 249 1.58 -13.33 3.77
N THR A 250 0.39 -13.36 4.36
CA THR A 250 -0.08 -14.37 5.33
C THR A 250 -1.03 -15.33 4.64
#